data_AF-A0A955J3R3-F1
#
_entry.id   AF-A0A955J3R3-F1
#
_cell.length_a   1.000
_cell.length_b   1.000
_cell.length_c   1.000
_cell.angle_alpha   90.00
_cell.angle_beta   90.00
_cell.angle_gamma   90.00
#
_symmetry.space_group_name_H-M   'P 1'
#
loop_
_entity.id
_entity.type
_entity.pdbx_description
1 polymer ?
#
loop_
_entity_poly.entity_id
_entity_poly.type
_entity_poly.pdbx_seq_one_letter_code
_entity_poly.pdbx_strand_id
1 'polypeptide(L)'
;MHILPQPNDETCGPTCLHAVYRYWGENIELEEVIRSAQSLNLSGAGRGTLAVMLGVHALARGYRATLFTFNLQVFDPTWFSGDGSTRPTDLATRLQAQARAKSSDNQRFRVATESYLEFLRLGGDIRYRDLTSRLISRFIKEGVPVLTGLSATYLYQCAREFGPNDDYDDIR
;
A
#
# COMPACT_ATOMS: atom_id res chain seq x y z
N MET A 1 -0.49 20.36 13.40
CA MET A 1 -0.05 19.65 12.18
C MET A 1 -1.00 20.00 11.06
N HIS A 2 -0.50 20.42 9.90
CA HIS A 2 -1.33 20.77 8.73
C HIS A 2 -1.17 19.68 7.66
N ILE A 3 -2.28 19.12 7.20
CA ILE A 3 -2.31 18.14 6.10
C ILE A 3 -2.50 18.93 4.81
N LEU A 4 -1.63 18.70 3.82
CA LEU A 4 -1.69 19.38 2.54
C LEU A 4 -2.71 18.70 1.60
N PRO A 5 -3.36 19.43 0.69
CA PRO A 5 -4.15 18.84 -0.37
C PRO A 5 -3.24 18.05 -1.34
N GLN A 6 -3.78 17.00 -1.95
CA GLN A 6 -3.06 16.28 -3.00
C GLN A 6 -2.97 17.13 -4.28
N PRO A 7 -1.82 17.22 -4.95
CA PRO A 7 -1.68 18.02 -6.17
C PRO A 7 -2.45 17.49 -7.39
N ASN A 8 -2.70 16.19 -7.46
CA ASN A 8 -3.41 15.54 -8.57
C ASN A 8 -4.07 14.21 -8.13
N ASP A 9 -4.78 13.55 -9.02
CA ASP A 9 -5.58 12.34 -8.71
C ASP A 9 -4.74 11.07 -8.43
N GLU A 10 -3.43 11.10 -8.68
CA GLU A 10 -2.52 9.95 -8.46
C GLU A 10 -1.63 10.09 -7.22
N THR A 11 -1.66 11.25 -6.55
CA THR A 11 -0.73 11.61 -5.46
C THR A 11 -1.34 11.49 -4.06
N CYS A 12 -2.53 10.91 -3.94
CA CYS A 12 -3.20 10.71 -2.64
C CYS A 12 -2.32 9.94 -1.64
N GLY A 13 -1.70 8.83 -2.06
CA GLY A 13 -0.83 8.00 -1.24
C GLY A 13 0.40 8.76 -0.70
N PRO A 14 1.25 9.32 -1.57
CA PRO A 14 2.40 10.14 -1.16
C PRO A 14 2.00 11.34 -0.28
N THR A 15 0.86 11.99 -0.55
CA THR A 15 0.36 13.11 0.26
C THR A 15 0.00 12.66 1.67
N CYS A 16 -0.69 11.52 1.81
CA CYS A 16 -0.96 10.94 3.13
C CYS A 16 0.32 10.49 3.84
N LEU A 17 1.29 9.92 3.12
CA LEU A 17 2.58 9.52 3.70
C LEU A 17 3.39 10.73 4.19
N HIS A 18 3.39 11.83 3.45
CA HIS A 18 3.96 13.10 3.89
C HIS A 18 3.31 13.59 5.18
N ALA A 19 1.98 13.47 5.34
CA ALA A 19 1.33 13.77 6.61
C ALA A 19 1.86 12.88 7.75
N VAL A 20 2.07 11.58 7.52
CA VAL A 20 2.68 10.69 8.54
C VAL A 20 4.07 11.16 8.97
N TYR A 21 4.93 11.58 8.03
CA TYR A 21 6.25 12.12 8.35
C TYR A 21 6.16 13.39 9.20
N ARG A 22 5.26 14.31 8.84
CA ARG A 22 5.02 15.53 9.62
C ARG A 22 4.47 15.25 11.01
N TYR A 23 3.64 14.21 11.18
CA TYR A 23 3.16 13.79 12.49
C TYR A 23 4.31 13.42 13.42
N TRP A 24 5.35 12.77 12.89
CA TRP A 24 6.55 12.40 13.63
C TRP A 24 7.63 13.49 13.67
N GLY A 25 7.31 14.71 13.23
CA GLY A 25 8.20 15.87 13.29
C GLY A 25 9.25 15.94 12.18
N GLU A 26 9.17 15.08 11.17
CA GLU A 26 10.06 15.14 10.02
C GLU A 26 9.63 16.25 9.06
N ASN A 27 10.60 17.06 8.63
CA ASN A 27 10.39 18.19 7.73
C ASN A 27 10.91 17.86 6.32
N ILE A 28 10.08 17.15 5.56
CA ILE A 28 10.30 16.84 4.14
C ILE A 28 9.21 17.53 3.32
N GLU A 29 9.59 18.11 2.17
CA GLU A 29 8.64 18.74 1.25
C GLU A 29 7.73 17.69 0.58
N LEU A 30 6.49 18.06 0.27
CA LEU A 30 5.52 17.15 -0.34
C LEU A 30 5.99 16.69 -1.72
N GLU A 31 6.52 17.61 -2.53
CA GLU A 31 7.07 17.33 -3.85
C GLU A 31 8.20 16.31 -3.79
N GLU A 32 9.01 16.34 -2.72
CA GLU A 32 10.07 15.36 -2.52
C GLU A 32 9.48 13.98 -2.30
N VAL A 33 8.49 13.84 -1.41
CA VAL A 33 7.81 12.55 -1.15
C VAL A 33 7.14 12.01 -2.42
N ILE A 34 6.48 12.87 -3.20
CA ILE A 34 5.85 12.49 -4.47
C ILE A 34 6.89 11.98 -5.47
N ARG A 35 8.04 12.66 -5.59
CA ARG A 35 9.10 12.32 -6.54
C ARG A 35 9.85 11.05 -6.17
N SER A 36 10.08 10.82 -4.87
CA SER A 36 10.88 9.68 -4.39
C SER A 36 10.04 8.43 -4.12
N ALA A 37 8.72 8.54 -3.94
CA ALA A 37 7.85 7.38 -3.78
C ALA A 37 7.71 6.62 -5.11
N GLN A 38 7.79 5.29 -5.05
CA GLN A 38 7.41 4.45 -6.18
C GLN A 38 5.92 4.65 -6.52
N SER A 39 5.58 4.56 -7.80
CA SER A 39 4.20 4.56 -8.27
C SER A 39 4.03 3.56 -9.42
N LEU A 40 2.79 3.13 -9.64
CA LEU A 40 2.47 2.23 -10.75
C LEU A 40 2.70 2.90 -12.10
N ASN A 41 2.53 4.23 -12.16
CA ASN A 41 2.73 5.03 -13.37
C ASN A 41 4.19 4.96 -13.82
N LEU A 42 5.13 5.18 -12.90
CA LEU A 42 6.58 5.09 -13.17
C LEU A 42 7.01 3.69 -13.63
N SER A 43 6.29 2.65 -13.22
CA SER A 43 6.57 1.27 -13.62
C SER A 43 5.76 0.80 -14.84
N GLY A 44 4.99 1.69 -15.49
CA GLY A 44 4.11 1.36 -16.62
C GLY A 44 3.01 0.34 -16.27
N ALA A 45 2.65 0.21 -14.99
CA ALA A 45 1.79 -0.84 -14.44
C ALA A 45 0.38 -0.33 -14.07
N GLY A 46 0.02 0.87 -14.53
CA GLY A 46 -1.25 1.55 -14.26
C GLY A 46 -1.05 2.85 -13.48
N ARG A 47 -2.09 3.32 -12.80
CA ARG A 47 -2.11 4.60 -12.08
C ARG A 47 -2.05 4.43 -10.56
N GLY A 48 -1.62 5.50 -9.89
CA GLY A 48 -1.57 5.60 -8.42
C GLY A 48 -0.42 4.84 -7.76
N THR A 49 -0.53 4.65 -6.44
CA THR A 49 0.52 4.05 -5.60
C THR A 49 -0.05 2.93 -4.72
N LEU A 50 0.63 1.78 -4.68
CA LEU A 50 0.24 0.69 -3.78
C LEU A 50 0.66 1.00 -2.33
N ALA A 51 -0.13 0.56 -1.35
CA ALA A 51 0.20 0.74 0.08
C ALA A 51 1.59 0.20 0.44
N VAL A 52 2.00 -0.91 -0.18
CA VAL A 52 3.34 -1.49 0.03
C VAL A 52 4.47 -0.56 -0.47
N MET A 53 4.27 0.19 -1.56
CA MET A 53 5.25 1.14 -2.07
C MET A 53 5.47 2.30 -1.10
N LEU A 54 4.39 2.78 -0.47
CA LEU A 54 4.47 3.77 0.61
C LEU A 54 5.23 3.20 1.81
N GLY A 55 4.98 1.93 2.13
CA GLY A 55 5.71 1.19 3.16
C GLY A 55 7.21 1.09 2.88
N VAL A 56 7.60 0.74 1.64
CA VAL A 56 9.00 0.71 1.19
C VAL A 56 9.65 2.08 1.37
N HIS A 57 8.96 3.14 0.96
CA HIS A 57 9.46 4.51 1.13
C HIS A 57 9.67 4.86 2.62
N ALA A 58 8.74 4.49 3.50
CA ALA A 58 8.89 4.68 4.94
C ALA A 58 10.07 3.88 5.53
N LEU A 59 10.21 2.61 5.19
CA LEU A 59 11.32 1.76 5.66
C LEU A 59 12.67 2.30 5.20
N ALA A 60 12.79 2.76 3.95
CA ALA A 60 14.02 3.36 3.43
C ALA A 60 14.45 4.63 4.19
N ARG A 61 13.52 5.29 4.88
CA ARG A 61 13.78 6.45 5.76
C ARG A 61 14.01 6.08 7.22
N GLY A 62 14.07 4.79 7.55
CA GLY A 62 14.33 4.32 8.91
C GLY A 62 13.08 4.18 9.79
N TYR A 63 11.87 4.33 9.24
CA TYR A 63 10.65 4.02 9.97
C TYR A 63 10.48 2.52 10.12
N ARG A 64 9.64 2.14 11.09
CA ARG A 64 9.05 0.79 11.13
C ARG A 64 7.69 0.84 10.46
N ALA A 65 7.43 -0.08 9.54
CA ALA A 65 6.17 -0.18 8.84
C ALA A 65 5.58 -1.59 8.96
N THR A 66 4.28 -1.64 9.26
CA THR A 66 3.51 -2.88 9.25
C THR A 66 2.34 -2.73 8.30
N LEU A 67 2.22 -3.66 7.35
CA LEU A 67 1.11 -3.72 6.41
C LEU A 67 0.09 -4.74 6.90
N PHE A 68 -1.13 -4.26 7.20
CA PHE A 68 -2.28 -5.13 7.41
C PHE A 68 -3.00 -5.34 6.09
N THR A 69 -3.23 -6.59 5.70
CA THR A 69 -3.84 -6.95 4.43
C THR A 69 -4.92 -8.00 4.60
N PHE A 70 -5.93 -7.94 3.75
CA PHE A 70 -6.95 -8.96 3.52
C PHE A 70 -7.14 -9.13 1.99
N ASN A 71 -6.10 -8.80 1.21
CA ASN A 71 -6.13 -8.84 -0.24
C ASN A 71 -5.91 -10.27 -0.76
N LEU A 72 -7.01 -10.95 -1.05
CA LEU A 72 -7.04 -12.31 -1.59
C LEU A 72 -6.52 -12.44 -3.03
N GLN A 73 -6.32 -11.34 -3.77
CA GLN A 73 -5.76 -11.41 -5.12
C GLN A 73 -4.26 -11.73 -5.11
N VAL A 74 -3.57 -11.33 -4.03
CA VAL A 74 -2.14 -11.51 -3.84
C VAL A 74 -1.88 -12.60 -2.81
N PHE A 75 -2.50 -12.49 -1.64
CA PHE A 75 -2.19 -13.31 -0.48
C PHE A 75 -3.20 -14.42 -0.30
N ASP A 76 -2.69 -15.62 -0.01
CA ASP A 76 -3.51 -16.71 0.49
C ASP A 76 -3.49 -16.70 2.03
N PRO A 77 -4.64 -16.74 2.73
CA PRO A 77 -4.68 -16.76 4.19
C PRO A 77 -3.88 -17.91 4.81
N THR A 78 -3.73 -19.04 4.11
CA THR A 78 -2.99 -20.21 4.59
C THR A 78 -1.47 -19.99 4.67
N TRP A 79 -0.97 -18.87 4.12
CA TRP A 79 0.45 -18.49 4.28
C TRP A 79 0.75 -17.88 5.65
N PHE A 80 -0.29 -17.62 6.44
CA PHE A 80 -0.22 -17.00 7.74
C PHE A 80 -0.69 -17.97 8.82
N SER A 81 -0.14 -17.82 10.01
CA SER A 81 -0.57 -18.54 11.21
C SER A 81 -1.93 -18.05 11.68
N GLY A 82 -2.54 -18.73 12.66
CA GLY A 82 -3.88 -18.37 13.17
C GLY A 82 -3.99 -16.95 13.76
N ASP A 83 -2.87 -16.31 14.11
CA ASP A 83 -2.81 -14.91 14.56
C ASP A 83 -2.60 -13.90 13.42
N GLY A 84 -2.57 -14.37 12.16
CA GLY A 84 -2.34 -13.56 10.97
C GLY A 84 -0.88 -13.19 10.72
N SER A 85 0.08 -13.78 11.45
CA SER A 85 1.52 -13.54 11.27
C SER A 85 2.20 -14.63 10.43
N THR A 86 3.37 -14.32 9.87
CA THR A 86 4.21 -15.29 9.16
C THR A 86 5.66 -14.83 9.21
N ARG A 87 6.61 -15.75 9.01
CA ARG A 87 8.02 -15.35 8.91
C ARG A 87 8.23 -14.63 7.57
N PRO A 88 8.93 -13.48 7.53
CA PRO A 88 9.18 -12.76 6.28
C PRO A 88 9.80 -13.63 5.18
N THR A 89 10.69 -14.55 5.54
CA THR A 89 11.33 -15.49 4.59
C THR A 89 10.35 -16.48 3.97
N ASP A 90 9.38 -16.97 4.75
CA ASP A 90 8.36 -17.91 4.27
C ASP A 90 7.42 -17.19 3.30
N LEU A 91 7.00 -15.97 3.66
CA LEU A 91 6.14 -15.15 2.81
C LEU A 91 6.83 -14.75 1.51
N ALA A 92 8.10 -14.34 1.56
CA ALA A 92 8.90 -14.03 0.38
C ALA A 92 9.02 -15.25 -0.55
N THR A 93 9.23 -16.43 0.02
CA THR A 93 9.28 -17.70 -0.74
C THR A 93 7.95 -17.97 -1.46
N ARG A 94 6.81 -17.78 -0.78
CA ARG A 94 5.47 -17.95 -1.37
C ARG A 94 5.19 -16.95 -2.48
N LEU A 95 5.53 -15.68 -2.29
CA LEU A 95 5.38 -14.63 -3.30
C LEU A 95 6.20 -14.93 -4.56
N GLN A 96 7.47 -15.35 -4.39
CA GLN A 96 8.32 -15.76 -5.52
C GLN A 96 7.77 -16.98 -6.26
N ALA A 97 7.29 -17.99 -5.53
CA ALA A 97 6.67 -19.17 -6.13
C ALA A 97 5.39 -18.81 -6.90
N GLN A 98 4.55 -17.93 -6.35
CA GLN A 98 3.34 -17.45 -7.01
C GLN A 98 3.66 -16.68 -8.29
N ALA A 99 4.69 -15.81 -8.27
CA ALA A 99 5.14 -15.08 -9.45
C ALA A 99 5.62 -15.98 -10.58
N ARG A 100 6.34 -17.07 -10.24
CA ARG A 100 6.79 -18.08 -11.22
C ARG A 100 5.62 -18.88 -11.81
N ALA A 101 4.62 -19.20 -11.00
CA ALA A 101 3.48 -20.01 -11.42
C ALA A 101 2.47 -19.22 -12.29
N LYS A 102 2.25 -17.94 -11.99
CA LYS A 102 1.26 -17.09 -12.68
C LYS A 102 1.84 -16.43 -13.95
N SER A 103 2.47 -17.18 -14.87
CA SER A 103 3.05 -16.72 -16.17
C SER A 103 2.65 -15.29 -16.53
N SER A 104 3.58 -14.36 -16.34
CA SER A 104 3.25 -13.00 -15.90
C SER A 104 2.96 -12.00 -17.03
N ASP A 105 1.84 -12.18 -17.74
CA ASP A 105 1.35 -11.13 -18.67
C ASP A 105 0.79 -9.90 -17.93
N ASN A 106 0.53 -10.02 -16.62
CA ASN A 106 0.06 -8.92 -15.80
C ASN A 106 1.23 -8.13 -15.18
N GLN A 107 1.62 -7.04 -15.84
CA GLN A 107 2.66 -6.12 -15.38
C GLN A 107 2.40 -5.56 -13.97
N ARG A 108 1.14 -5.21 -13.65
CA ARG A 108 0.75 -4.71 -12.32
C ARG A 108 1.01 -5.74 -11.22
N PHE A 109 0.74 -7.01 -11.50
CA PHE A 109 0.99 -8.10 -10.55
C PHE A 109 2.49 -8.31 -10.29
N ARG A 110 3.34 -8.20 -11.33
CA ARG A 110 4.80 -8.26 -11.17
C ARG A 110 5.31 -7.14 -10.28
N VAL A 111 4.97 -5.90 -10.62
CA VAL A 111 5.38 -4.70 -9.87
C VAL A 111 4.91 -4.80 -8.42
N ALA A 112 3.67 -5.22 -8.18
CA ALA A 112 3.17 -5.44 -6.82
C ALA A 112 4.02 -6.48 -6.06
N THR A 113 4.31 -7.62 -6.69
CA THR A 113 5.13 -8.68 -6.08
C THR A 113 6.54 -8.19 -5.74
N GLU A 114 7.18 -7.47 -6.65
CA GLU A 114 8.51 -6.87 -6.45
C GLU A 114 8.50 -5.90 -5.27
N SER A 115 7.50 -5.02 -5.18
CA SER A 115 7.35 -4.10 -4.04
C SER A 115 7.15 -4.84 -2.71
N TYR A 116 6.40 -5.95 -2.67
CA TYR A 116 6.28 -6.77 -1.45
C TYR A 116 7.59 -7.43 -1.05
N LEU A 117 8.35 -7.96 -2.01
CA LEU A 117 9.65 -8.56 -1.74
C LEU A 117 10.63 -7.52 -1.19
N GLU A 118 10.63 -6.31 -1.76
CA GLU A 118 11.46 -5.21 -1.28
C GLU A 118 11.06 -4.75 0.12
N PHE A 119 9.76 -4.63 0.38
CA PHE A 119 9.23 -4.29 1.71
C PHE A 119 9.70 -5.29 2.78
N LEU A 120 9.61 -6.59 2.50
CA LEU A 120 10.09 -7.64 3.40
C LEU A 120 11.62 -7.59 3.56
N ARG A 121 12.37 -7.33 2.48
CA ARG A 121 13.84 -7.20 2.52
C ARG A 121 14.29 -6.04 3.40
N LEU A 122 13.54 -4.93 3.39
CA LEU A 122 13.79 -3.76 4.24
C LEU A 122 13.30 -3.91 5.69
N GLY A 123 12.76 -5.09 6.06
CA GLY A 123 12.34 -5.40 7.44
C GLY A 123 10.89 -5.02 7.75
N GLY A 124 10.08 -4.76 6.73
CA GLY A 124 8.64 -4.56 6.89
C GLY A 124 7.92 -5.83 7.34
N ASP A 125 6.87 -5.66 8.16
CA ASP A 125 6.03 -6.77 8.65
C ASP A 125 4.69 -6.79 7.89
N ILE A 126 4.23 -7.96 7.47
CA ILE A 126 2.94 -8.14 6.78
C ILE A 126 2.06 -9.05 7.63
N ARG A 127 0.86 -8.57 7.94
CA ARG A 127 -0.14 -9.27 8.75
C ARG A 127 -1.41 -9.48 7.96
N TYR A 128 -1.89 -10.71 7.89
CA TYR A 128 -3.19 -11.02 7.28
C TYR A 128 -4.30 -10.85 8.31
N ARG A 129 -5.07 -9.75 8.22
CA ARG A 129 -6.14 -9.43 9.18
C ARG A 129 -7.24 -8.59 8.54
N ASP A 130 -8.48 -8.85 8.96
CA ASP A 130 -9.63 -8.03 8.59
C ASP A 130 -9.50 -6.59 9.10
N LEU A 131 -9.94 -5.65 8.27
CA LEU A 131 -10.03 -4.24 8.65
C LEU A 131 -11.25 -4.01 9.55
N THR A 132 -11.01 -3.96 10.86
CA THR A 132 -12.04 -3.71 11.87
C THR A 132 -11.89 -2.36 12.52
N SER A 133 -12.98 -1.78 13.00
CA SER A 133 -12.96 -0.57 13.83
C SER A 133 -12.06 -0.71 15.07
N ARG A 134 -11.99 -1.92 15.64
CA ARG A 134 -11.10 -2.25 16.76
C ARG A 134 -9.61 -2.19 16.37
N LEU A 135 -9.26 -2.65 15.17
CA LEU A 135 -7.88 -2.58 14.66
C LEU A 135 -7.43 -1.13 14.52
N ILE A 136 -8.25 -0.30 13.84
CA ILE A 136 -7.92 1.11 13.58
C ILE A 136 -7.87 1.90 14.90
N SER A 137 -8.91 1.79 15.73
CA SER A 137 -8.99 2.56 16.99
C SER A 137 -7.88 2.23 17.98
N ARG A 138 -7.33 1.01 17.95
CA ARG A 138 -6.16 0.65 18.75
C ARG A 138 -4.96 1.53 18.40
N PHE A 139 -4.58 1.60 17.13
CA PHE A 139 -3.41 2.39 16.72
C PHE A 139 -3.59 3.89 16.96
N ILE A 140 -4.81 4.41 16.72
CA ILE A 140 -5.13 5.81 17.02
C ILE A 140 -4.94 6.10 18.52
N LYS A 141 -5.41 5.23 19.42
CA LYS A 141 -5.24 5.39 20.88
C LYS A 141 -3.78 5.31 21.32
N GLU A 142 -2.97 4.53 20.62
CA GLU A 142 -1.52 4.41 20.86
C GLU A 142 -0.72 5.58 20.25
N GLY A 143 -1.38 6.55 19.60
CA GLY A 143 -0.72 7.69 18.96
C GLY A 143 0.10 7.28 17.73
N VAL A 144 -0.22 6.14 17.10
CA VAL A 144 0.44 5.65 15.89
C VAL A 144 -0.41 6.05 14.67
N PRO A 145 0.13 6.82 13.71
CA PRO A 145 -0.62 7.23 12.54
C PRO A 145 -0.90 6.01 11.64
N VAL A 146 -2.10 5.98 11.05
CA VAL A 146 -2.58 4.89 10.20
C VAL A 146 -2.83 5.43 8.81
N LEU A 147 -2.29 4.74 7.80
CA LEU A 147 -2.67 4.91 6.40
C LEU A 147 -3.57 3.76 5.98
N THR A 148 -4.69 4.09 5.35
CA THR A 148 -5.62 3.10 4.82
C THR A 148 -6.14 3.55 3.46
N GLY A 149 -6.25 2.62 2.52
CA GLY A 149 -6.84 2.87 1.22
C GLY A 149 -8.36 2.85 1.33
N LEU A 150 -9.03 3.81 0.68
CA LEU A 150 -10.47 3.88 0.58
C LEU A 150 -10.87 3.85 -0.90
N SER A 151 -12.04 3.29 -1.17
CA SER A 151 -12.64 3.36 -2.49
C SER A 151 -13.15 4.79 -2.73
N ALA A 152 -12.73 5.42 -3.83
CA ALA A 152 -13.24 6.71 -4.26
C ALA A 152 -14.76 6.66 -4.49
N THR A 153 -15.24 5.60 -5.15
CA THR A 153 -16.67 5.27 -5.31
C THR A 153 -17.43 5.33 -4.00
N TYR A 154 -16.90 4.68 -2.94
CA TYR A 154 -17.55 4.70 -1.62
C TYR A 154 -17.47 6.08 -0.96
N LEU A 155 -16.31 6.72 -1.00
CA LEU A 155 -16.07 7.99 -0.31
C LEU A 155 -16.88 9.14 -0.92
N TYR A 156 -16.91 9.22 -2.25
CA TYR A 156 -17.53 10.30 -3.00
C TYR A 156 -18.90 9.95 -3.57
N GLN A 157 -19.39 8.72 -3.34
CA GLN A 157 -20.67 8.24 -3.86
C GLN A 157 -20.76 8.40 -5.39
N CYS A 158 -19.69 8.06 -6.10
CA CYS A 158 -19.57 8.14 -7.55
C CYS A 158 -19.48 6.73 -8.19
N ALA A 159 -19.55 6.65 -9.52
CA ALA A 159 -19.37 5.38 -10.24
C ALA A 159 -17.96 4.80 -10.02
N ARG A 160 -17.77 3.54 -10.41
CA ARG A 160 -16.44 2.91 -10.40
C ARG A 160 -15.64 3.43 -11.59
N GLU A 161 -14.31 3.41 -11.47
CA GLU A 161 -13.41 3.72 -12.57
C GLU A 161 -13.15 2.45 -13.37
N PHE A 162 -13.23 2.54 -14.70
CA PHE A 162 -13.03 1.41 -15.61
C PHE A 162 -12.09 1.77 -16.76
N GLY A 163 -11.32 0.76 -17.20
CA GLY A 163 -10.43 0.88 -18.35
C GLY A 163 -9.14 1.66 -18.05
N PRO A 164 -8.31 1.90 -19.07
CA PRO A 164 -7.00 2.52 -18.90
C PRO A 164 -7.06 4.02 -18.57
N ASN A 165 -8.20 4.67 -18.77
CA ASN A 165 -8.41 6.10 -18.52
C ASN A 165 -9.15 6.37 -17.20
N ASP A 166 -9.48 5.31 -16.44
CA ASP A 166 -10.30 5.41 -15.22
C ASP A 166 -11.65 6.11 -15.47
N ASP A 167 -12.30 5.78 -16.59
CA ASP A 167 -13.59 6.35 -16.96
C ASP A 167 -14.67 5.89 -15.96
N TYR A 168 -15.55 6.81 -15.54
CA TYR A 168 -16.65 6.48 -14.64
C TYR A 168 -17.68 5.57 -15.32
N ASP A 169 -17.83 4.34 -14.80
CA ASP A 169 -18.77 3.32 -15.26
C ASP A 169 -19.35 2.58 -14.03
N ASP A 170 -20.68 2.54 -13.91
CA ASP A 170 -21.36 1.92 -12.78
C ASP A 170 -21.60 0.40 -12.97
N ILE A 171 -21.34 -0.12 -14.17
CA ILE A 171 -21.64 -1.51 -14.55
C ILE A 171 -20.38 -2.36 -14.65
N ARG A 172 -19.42 -1.95 -15.47
CA ARG A 172 -18.25 -2.77 -15.85
C ARG A 172 -17.18 -2.89 -14.76
#